data_AF-A0A3D5HRJ6-F1
#
_entry.id   AF-A0A3D5HRJ6-F1
#
_cell.length_a   1.000
_cell.length_b   1.000
_cell.length_c   1.000
_cell.angle_alpha   90.00
_cell.angle_beta   90.00
_cell.angle_gamma   90.00
#
_symmetry.space_group_name_H-M   'P 1'
#
loop_
_entity.id
_entity.type
_entity.pdbx_description
1 polymer ?
#
loop_
_entity_poly.entity_id
_entity_poly.type
_entity_poly.pdbx_seq_one_letter_code
_entity_poly.pdbx_strand_id
1 'polypeptide(L)' 'MKHNGLLERTEGFQPHTYFLGNDGKCWGYMKAGTVVIERFKKPLSFSKSYRKFEKVFVEQAAYDNA' A
#
# COMPACT_ATOMS: atom_id res chain seq x y z
N MET A 1 -10.98 -6.53 -9.26
CA MET A 1 -10.88 -6.87 -7.82
C MET A 1 -10.55 -5.60 -7.03
N LYS A 2 -11.03 -5.45 -5.79
CA LYS A 2 -10.73 -4.30 -4.92
C LYS A 2 -9.74 -4.73 -3.85
N HIS A 3 -8.66 -3.97 -3.65
CA HIS A 3 -7.65 -4.22 -2.63
C HIS A 3 -7.79 -3.24 -1.46
N ASN A 4 -7.70 -3.76 -0.24
CA ASN A 4 -7.65 -2.94 0.96
C ASN A 4 -6.24 -2.36 1.14
N GLY A 5 -6.12 -1.05 1.00
CA GLY A 5 -4.87 -0.31 1.17
C GLY A 5 -4.84 0.53 2.45
N LEU A 6 -3.63 0.83 2.91
CA LEU A 6 -3.34 1.78 3.97
C LEU A 6 -2.59 2.97 3.38
N LEU A 7 -3.29 4.08 3.16
CA LEU A 7 -2.72 5.33 2.67
C LEU A 7 -1.99 6.06 3.81
N GLU A 8 -0.71 6.33 3.62
CA GLU A 8 0.13 7.06 4.56
C GLU A 8 -0.30 8.53 4.68
N ARG A 9 -0.50 8.99 5.92
CA ARG A 9 -0.89 10.35 6.30
C ARG A 9 0.01 10.95 7.38
N THR A 10 1.09 10.26 7.73
CA THR A 10 2.09 10.79 8.68
C THR A 10 2.78 12.00 8.07
N GLU A 11 2.84 13.10 8.83
CA GLU A 11 3.54 14.30 8.41
C GLU A 11 5.02 14.02 8.17
N GLY A 12 5.58 14.56 7.08
CA GLY A 12 6.95 14.30 6.65
C GLY A 12 7.15 12.99 5.88
N PHE A 13 6.13 12.15 5.74
CA PHE A 13 6.19 10.92 4.93
C PHE A 13 5.49 11.13 3.59
N GLN A 14 5.95 10.37 2.58
CA GLN A 14 5.27 10.32 1.29
C GLN A 14 3.95 9.56 1.43
N PRO A 15 2.85 10.04 0.82
CA PRO A 15 1.52 9.45 0.96
C PRO A 15 1.35 8.20 0.07
N HIS A 16 2.19 7.19 0.30
CA HIS A 16 2.12 5.89 -0.37
C HIS A 16 0.98 5.05 0.20
N THR A 17 0.43 4.16 -0.62
CA THR A 17 -0.58 3.19 -0.17
C THR A 17 0.08 1.83 0.02
N TYR A 18 -0.01 1.25 1.21
CA TYR A 18 0.58 -0.06 1.53
C TYR A 18 -0.48 -1.15 1.56
N PHE A 19 -0.14 -2.34 1.07
CA PHE A 19 -1.06 -3.48 1.00
C PHE A 19 -0.57 -4.58 1.94
N LEU A 20 -1.33 -4.82 3.01
CA LEU A 20 -1.02 -5.84 3.99
C LEU A 20 -1.77 -7.13 3.70
N GLY A 21 -1.09 -8.26 3.92
CA GLY A 21 -1.71 -9.58 3.90
C GLY A 21 -2.38 -9.90 5.24
N ASN A 22 -3.10 -11.03 5.27
CA ASN A 22 -3.71 -11.54 6.50
C ASN A 22 -2.68 -11.91 7.58
N ASP A 23 -1.43 -12.12 7.18
CA ASP A 23 -0.27 -12.34 8.05
C ASP A 23 0.27 -11.04 8.68
N GLY A 24 -0.34 -9.89 8.37
CA GLY A 24 0.10 -8.57 8.84
C GLY A 24 1.36 -8.04 8.16
N LYS A 25 1.90 -8.77 7.17
CA LYS A 25 3.09 -8.34 6.41
C LYS A 25 2.70 -7.47 5.23
N CYS A 26 3.61 -6.61 4.81
CA CYS A 26 3.43 -5.77 3.62
C CYS A 26 3.89 -6.54 2.39
N TRP A 27 2.95 -6.75 1.46
CA TRP A 27 3.20 -7.51 0.22
C TRP A 27 3.54 -6.61 -0.95
N GLY A 28 3.25 -5.31 -0.84
CA GLY A 28 3.52 -4.32 -1.85
C GLY A 28 3.00 -2.95 -1.47
N TYR A 29 3.25 -1.99 -2.34
CA TYR A 29 2.83 -0.61 -2.15
C TYR A 29 2.55 0.06 -3.49
N MET A 30 1.78 1.13 -3.46
CA MET A 30 1.55 2.02 -4.58
C MET A 30 2.17 3.37 -4.23
N LYS A 31 3.05 3.86 -5.10
CA LYS A 31 3.69 5.17 -4.93
C LYS A 31 2.64 6.28 -5.06
N ALA A 32 2.88 7.37 -4.35
CA ALA A 32 2.05 8.56 -4.43
C ALA A 32 2.07 9.09 -5.86
N GLY A 33 0.90 9.44 -6.41
CA GLY A 33 0.77 9.91 -7.79
C GLY A 33 0.88 8.83 -8.87
N THR A 34 1.01 7.56 -8.48
CA THR A 34 0.98 6.42 -9.41
C THR A 34 -0.25 5.58 -9.17
N VAL A 35 -0.57 4.74 -10.15
CA VAL A 35 -1.65 3.74 -10.04
C VAL A 35 -1.12 2.32 -9.96
N VAL A 36 0.18 2.12 -10.21
CA VAL A 36 0.82 0.80 -10.24
C VAL A 36 1.13 0.31 -8.83
N ILE A 37 0.76 -0.93 -8.53
CA ILE A 37 1.09 -1.61 -7.28
C ILE A 37 2.42 -2.36 -7.48
N GLU A 38 3.48 -1.87 -6.85
CA GLU A 38 4.77 -2.57 -6.79
C GLU A 38 4.69 -3.69 -5.75
N ARG A 39 4.71 -4.94 -6.23
CA ARG A 39 4.71 -6.14 -5.37
C ARG A 39 6.13 -6.55 -5.00
N PHE A 40 6.36 -6.83 -3.74
CA PHE A 40 7.64 -7.35 -3.28
C PHE A 40 7.78 -8.84 -3.62
N LYS A 41 9.00 -9.26 -3.99
CA LYS A 41 9.33 -10.68 -4.19
C LYS A 41 9.16 -11.51 -2.91
N LYS A 42 9.37 -10.89 -1.75
CA LYS A 42 9.11 -11.45 -0.42
C LYS A 42 8.42 -10.39 0.44
N PRO A 43 7.39 -10.75 1.22
CA PRO A 43 6.68 -9.79 2.06
C PRO A 43 7.59 -9.25 3.17
N LEU A 44 7.43 -7.96 3.47
CA LEU A 44 8.24 -7.25 4.46
C LEU A 44 7.48 -7.10 5.78
N SER A 45 8.22 -7.06 6.90
CA SER A 45 7.67 -6.64 8.18
C SER A 45 7.13 -5.22 8.07
N PHE A 46 5.96 -4.96 8.66
CA PHE A 46 5.32 -3.65 8.58
C PHE A 46 4.90 -3.18 9.97
N SER A 47 5.51 -2.09 10.42
CA SER A 47 5.10 -1.42 11.66
C SER A 47 4.16 -0.26 11.34
N LYS A 48 3.08 -0.20 12.10
CA LYS A 48 2.13 0.93 12.11
C LYS A 48 2.41 1.91 13.25
N SER A 49 3.32 1.58 14.17
CA SER A 49 3.60 2.41 15.33
C SER A 49 4.05 3.80 14.91
N TYR A 50 3.49 4.83 15.56
CA TYR A 50 3.76 6.25 15.27
C TYR A 50 3.38 6.75 13.87
N ARG A 51 2.73 5.91 13.06
CA ARG A 51 2.27 6.27 11.71
C ARG A 51 0.76 6.42 11.68
N LYS A 52 0.28 7.36 10.87
CA LYS A 52 -1.14 7.64 10.64
C LYS A 52 -1.53 7.11 9.28
N PHE A 53 -2.57 6.29 9.22
CA PHE A 53 -3.06 5.73 7.96
C PHE A 53 -4.55 5.96 7.78
N GLU A 54 -4.93 6.15 6.53
CA GLU A 54 -6.31 6.10 6.08
C GLU A 54 -6.57 4.78 5.35
N LYS A 55 -7.70 4.14 5.63
CA LYS A 55 -8.11 2.93 4.90
C LYS A 55 -8.70 3.33 3.56
N VAL A 56 -8.16 2.78 2.48
CA VAL A 56 -8.61 3.07 1.11
C VAL A 56 -8.87 1.78 0.36
N PHE A 57 -9.78 1.83 -0.61
CA PHE A 57 -10.06 0.72 -1.52
C PHE A 57 -9.49 1.06 -2.89
N VAL A 58 -8.52 0.27 -3.36
CA VAL A 58 -7.86 0.49 -4.66
C VAL A 58 -8.39 -0.53 -5.67
N GLU A 59 -8.85 -0.05 -6.83
CA GLU A 59 -9.38 -0.90 -7.89
C GLU A 59 -8.27 -1.44 -8.80
N GLN A 60 -8.34 -2.72 -9.15
CA GLN A 60 -7.34 -3.44 -9.98
C GLN A 60 -7.11 -2.84 -11.37
N ALA A 61 -7.94 -1.92 -11.89
CA ALA A 61 -7.81 -1.40 -13.26
C ALA A 61 -6.44 -0.75 -13.57
N ALA A 62 -5.62 -0.52 -12.55
CA ALA A 62 -4.24 -0.07 -12.67
C ALA A 62 -3.16 -1.17 -12.73
N TYR A 63 -3.56 -2.45 -12.85
CA TYR A 63 -2.66 -3.60 -12.80
C TYR A 63 -2.23 -4.12 -14.18
N ASP A 64 -2.98 -3.80 -15.24
CA ASP A 64 -2.85 -4.48 -16.54
C ASP A 64 -2.15 -3.64 -17.62
N ASN A 65 -1.51 -2.52 -17.28
CA ASN A 65 -0.75 -1.74 -18.26
C ASN A 65 0.67 -1.43 -17.78
N ALA A 66 1.60 -2.23 -18.34
CA ALA A 66 3.06 -2.07 -18.44
C ALA A 66 3.92 -2.46 -17.22
#